data_AF-A0A8S3ZKA3-F1
#
_entry.id   AF-A0A8S3ZKA3-F1
#
_cell.length_a   1.000
_cell.length_b   1.000
_cell.length_c   1.000
_cell.angle_alpha   90.00
_cell.angle_beta   90.00
_cell.angle_gamma   90.00
#
_symmetry.space_group_name_H-M   'P 1'
#
loop_
_entity.id
_entity.type
_entity.pdbx_description
1 polymer ?
#
loop_
_entity_poly.entity_id
_entity_poly.type
_entity_poly.pdbx_seq_one_letter_code
_entity_poly.pdbx_strand_id
1 'polypeptide(L)'
;MAPMMSIRRCQSHAEQHPIKKPFLSRYKIWNTTDDYFCYANRWVRYICILTTGDLPIMVRSVQLFANKFFLSEDRLVISCLEEWLYNSTRDNFLKTRHLDVSYYHNLDIVLNQIKAT
;
A
#
# COMPACT_ATOMS: atom_id res chain seq x y z
N MET A 1 34.73 9.78 -26.25
CA MET A 1 33.26 9.69 -26.31
C MET A 1 32.86 8.23 -26.26
N ALA A 2 32.42 7.74 -25.10
CA ALA A 2 31.84 6.41 -24.95
C ALA A 2 30.33 6.59 -24.72
N PRO A 3 29.46 5.80 -25.39
CA PRO A 3 28.03 5.92 -25.18
C PRO A 3 27.68 5.32 -23.82
N MET A 4 26.98 6.11 -22.99
CA MET A 4 26.46 5.69 -21.70
C MET A 4 25.34 4.66 -21.94
N MET A 5 25.67 3.38 -21.74
CA MET A 5 24.67 2.31 -21.66
C MET A 5 23.69 2.66 -20.54
N SER A 6 22.46 3.00 -20.92
CA SER A 6 21.33 3.13 -20.01
C SER A 6 21.14 1.78 -19.31
N ILE A 7 21.43 1.74 -18.01
CA ILE A 7 20.98 0.67 -17.12
C ILE A 7 19.47 0.63 -17.30
N ARG A 8 18.98 -0.39 -18.01
CA ARG A 8 17.55 -0.69 -18.10
C ARG A 8 17.07 -0.87 -16.66
N ARG A 9 16.45 0.18 -16.14
CA ARG A 9 15.61 0.13 -14.96
C ARG A 9 14.69 -1.08 -15.20
N CYS A 10 14.63 -2.02 -14.28
CA CYS A 10 13.50 -2.94 -14.20
C CYS A 10 12.28 -2.06 -13.91
N GLN A 11 11.74 -1.41 -14.94
CA GLN A 11 10.47 -0.73 -14.88
C GLN A 11 9.46 -1.83 -14.65
N SER A 12 8.98 -1.85 -13.43
CA SER A 12 7.87 -2.63 -12.95
C SER A 12 6.58 -2.16 -13.63
N HIS A 13 6.48 -2.23 -14.95
CA HIS A 13 5.17 -2.17 -15.62
C HIS A 13 4.23 -3.31 -15.17
N ALA A 14 4.79 -4.32 -14.50
CA ALA A 14 4.03 -5.37 -13.83
C ALA A 14 3.39 -4.96 -12.48
N GLU A 15 3.64 -3.77 -11.93
CA GLU A 15 3.22 -3.39 -10.57
C GLU A 15 1.73 -3.10 -10.38
N GLN A 16 0.92 -3.16 -11.44
CA GLN A 16 -0.50 -2.83 -11.40
C GLN A 16 -1.36 -3.84 -12.18
N HIS A 17 -0.93 -5.10 -12.30
CA HIS A 17 -1.79 -6.16 -12.84
C HIS A 17 -2.41 -6.98 -11.70
N PRO A 18 -3.60 -6.57 -11.19
CA PRO A 18 -4.27 -7.24 -10.06
C PRO A 18 -4.55 -8.73 -10.32
N ILE A 19 -4.60 -9.13 -11.59
CA ILE A 19 -4.93 -10.49 -12.02
C ILE A 19 -3.69 -11.41 -12.02
N LYS A 20 -2.48 -10.88 -12.21
CA LYS A 20 -1.28 -11.71 -12.42
C LYS A 20 -0.39 -11.85 -11.18
N LYS A 21 -0.41 -10.84 -10.28
CA LYS A 21 0.29 -10.81 -8.99
C LYS A 21 -0.41 -9.82 -8.05
N PRO A 22 -1.30 -10.24 -7.14
CA PRO A 22 -1.86 -9.35 -6.13
C PRO A 22 -0.74 -8.95 -5.15
N PHE A 23 -0.13 -7.79 -5.36
CA PHE A 23 0.95 -7.29 -4.48
C PHE A 23 0.36 -6.79 -3.16
N LEU A 24 0.17 -7.72 -2.22
CA LEU A 24 -0.24 -7.46 -0.83
C LEU A 24 0.76 -6.62 -0.05
N SER A 25 2.01 -6.57 -0.50
CA SER A 25 3.11 -6.05 0.29
C SER A 25 3.08 -4.52 0.45
N ARG A 26 2.56 -3.77 -0.54
CA ARG A 26 2.71 -2.31 -0.50
C ARG A 26 1.69 -1.55 -1.36
N TYR A 27 0.91 -0.69 -0.73
CA TYR A 27 0.16 0.39 -1.34
C TYR A 27 1.12 1.51 -1.74
N LYS A 28 1.09 1.89 -3.01
CA LYS A 28 1.83 3.04 -3.55
C LYS A 28 1.10 3.58 -4.76
N ILE A 29 1.20 4.88 -4.94
CA ILE A 29 0.58 5.59 -6.06
C ILE A 29 1.70 6.13 -6.93
N TRP A 30 1.70 5.71 -8.19
CA TRP A 30 2.66 6.15 -9.20
C TRP A 30 2.04 7.23 -10.09
N ASN A 31 2.80 8.28 -10.40
CA ASN A 31 2.45 9.25 -11.43
C ASN A 31 2.79 8.69 -12.82
N THR A 32 2.18 7.55 -13.15
CA THR A 32 2.34 6.84 -14.42
C THR A 32 1.03 6.25 -14.94
N THR A 33 -0.02 6.27 -14.14
CA THR A 33 -1.39 5.89 -14.55
C THR A 33 -2.21 7.14 -14.81
N ASP A 34 -3.17 7.07 -15.73
CA ASP A 34 -4.03 8.22 -16.02
C ASP A 34 -5.07 8.48 -14.90
N ASP A 35 -5.26 7.52 -13.99
CA ASP A 35 -6.23 7.59 -12.89
C ASP A 35 -5.54 7.39 -11.53
N TYR A 36 -4.80 8.42 -11.08
CA TYR A 36 -4.25 8.46 -9.72
C TYR A 36 -4.91 9.57 -8.89
N PHE A 37 -5.15 9.26 -7.62
CA PHE A 37 -5.52 10.26 -6.62
C PHE A 37 -4.35 10.44 -5.65
N CYS A 38 -3.79 11.63 -5.57
CA CYS A 38 -2.74 11.99 -4.60
C CYS A 38 -3.13 13.34 -4.00
N TYR A 39 -3.62 13.34 -2.76
CA TYR A 39 -4.32 14.47 -2.15
C TYR A 39 -3.47 15.75 -2.12
N ALA A 40 -2.23 15.66 -1.64
CA ALA A 40 -1.32 16.80 -1.57
C ALA A 40 -0.64 17.15 -2.90
N ASN A 41 -0.91 16.38 -3.97
CA ASN A 41 -0.25 16.45 -5.27
C ASN A 41 1.30 16.52 -5.16
N ARG A 42 1.86 15.86 -4.15
CA ARG A 42 3.30 15.86 -3.88
C ARG A 42 3.93 14.54 -4.31
N TRP A 43 4.97 14.67 -5.12
CA TRP A 43 5.62 13.56 -5.79
C TRP A 43 7.13 13.61 -5.57
N VAL A 44 7.72 12.47 -5.21
CA VAL A 44 9.17 12.34 -5.16
C VAL A 44 9.54 11.06 -5.89
N ARG A 45 10.33 11.19 -6.96
CA ARG A 45 10.66 10.06 -7.86
C ARG A 45 9.41 9.35 -8.40
N TYR A 46 8.41 10.13 -8.83
CA TYR A 46 7.13 9.64 -9.39
C TYR A 46 6.22 8.85 -8.43
N ILE A 47 6.51 8.85 -7.12
CA ILE A 47 5.67 8.21 -6.10
C ILE A 47 5.03 9.30 -5.23
N CYS A 48 3.71 9.18 -5.01
CA CYS A 48 2.95 10.09 -4.17
C CYS A 48 3.47 10.08 -2.71
N ILE A 49 3.55 11.26 -2.11
CA ILE A 49 3.71 11.42 -0.67
C ILE A 49 2.32 11.38 -0.06
N LEU A 50 2.04 10.34 0.72
CA LEU A 50 0.75 10.12 1.34
C LEU A 50 0.56 11.08 2.52
N THR A 51 -0.61 11.71 2.57
CA THR A 51 -1.05 12.68 3.57
C THR A 51 -2.39 12.26 4.16
N THR A 52 -2.90 13.03 5.13
CA THR A 52 -4.14 12.72 5.85
C THR A 52 -5.34 12.55 4.90
N GLY A 53 -5.41 13.33 3.81
CA GLY A 53 -6.48 13.22 2.82
C GLY A 53 -6.45 11.93 1.98
N ASP A 54 -5.33 11.21 1.96
CA ASP A 54 -5.20 9.94 1.25
C ASP A 54 -5.67 8.73 2.10
N LEU A 55 -5.78 8.90 3.42
CA LEU A 55 -6.12 7.82 4.35
C LEU A 55 -7.43 7.10 4.01
N PRO A 56 -8.56 7.78 3.70
CA PRO A 56 -9.84 7.10 3.46
C PRO A 56 -9.82 6.07 2.33
N ILE A 57 -8.99 6.30 1.30
CA ILE A 57 -8.81 5.39 0.17
C ILE A 57 -7.77 4.33 0.54
N MET A 58 -6.66 4.74 1.16
CA MET A 58 -5.57 3.85 1.54
C MET A 58 -6.02 2.75 2.51
N VAL A 59 -6.83 3.05 3.53
CA VAL A 59 -7.26 2.06 4.53
C VAL A 59 -8.25 1.02 3.99
N ARG A 60 -8.84 1.26 2.82
CA ARG A 60 -9.72 0.30 2.13
C ARG A 60 -8.94 -0.64 1.20
N SER A 61 -7.65 -0.37 1.03
CA SER A 61 -6.79 -1.15 0.15
C SER A 61 -6.46 -2.52 0.78
N VAL A 62 -6.21 -3.52 -0.07
CA VAL A 62 -5.86 -4.88 0.37
C VAL A 62 -4.38 -5.03 0.72
N GLN A 63 -3.61 -3.96 0.60
CA GLN A 63 -2.18 -3.98 0.87
C GLN A 63 -1.89 -3.75 2.36
N LEU A 64 -0.89 -4.48 2.86
CA LEU A 64 -0.54 -4.53 4.29
C LEU A 64 0.31 -3.34 4.75
N PHE A 65 1.08 -2.74 3.84
CA PHE A 65 1.92 -1.58 4.12
C PHE A 65 1.68 -0.48 3.10
N ALA A 66 2.00 0.76 3.44
CA ALA A 66 1.88 1.89 2.53
C ALA A 66 3.22 2.59 2.32
N ASN A 67 3.40 3.20 1.14
CA ASN A 67 4.59 3.97 0.79
C ASN A 67 4.19 5.20 -0.05
N LYS A 68 4.65 6.42 0.27
CA LYS A 68 5.58 6.84 1.36
C LYS A 68 5.02 8.02 2.13
N PHE A 69 5.43 8.15 3.39
CA PHE A 69 5.07 9.26 4.27
C PHE A 69 6.30 10.10 4.56
N PHE A 70 6.18 11.43 4.46
CA PHE A 70 7.20 12.37 4.89
C PHE A 70 6.67 13.22 6.04
N LEU A 71 7.33 13.14 7.20
CA LEU A 71 6.98 13.93 8.39
C LEU A 71 7.16 15.45 8.19
N SER A 72 7.83 15.88 7.12
CA SER A 72 7.89 17.30 6.74
C SER A 72 6.67 17.75 5.94
N GLU A 73 5.97 16.83 5.30
CA GLU A 73 4.80 17.11 4.46
C GLU A 73 3.53 17.09 5.32
N ASP A 74 3.34 15.99 6.05
CA ASP A 74 2.21 15.82 6.95
C ASP A 74 2.64 14.91 8.10
N ARG A 75 2.60 15.42 9.33
CA ARG A 75 2.88 14.63 10.54
C ARG A 75 1.63 13.96 11.08
N LEU A 76 0.46 14.57 10.84
CA LEU A 76 -0.82 14.10 11.36
C LEU A 76 -1.22 12.80 10.69
N VAL A 77 -0.85 12.58 9.42
CA VAL A 77 -1.12 11.33 8.69
C VAL A 77 -0.65 10.08 9.46
N ILE A 78 0.51 10.14 10.13
CA ILE A 78 1.04 9.02 10.90
C ILE A 78 0.23 8.83 12.18
N SER A 79 -0.05 9.89 12.93
CA SER A 79 -0.85 9.83 14.16
C SER A 79 -2.27 9.32 13.89
N CYS A 80 -2.93 9.80 12.84
CA CYS A 80 -4.26 9.33 12.45
C CYS A 80 -4.24 7.86 12.02
N LEU A 81 -3.19 7.41 11.30
CA LEU A 81 -3.05 6.02 10.92
C LEU A 81 -2.82 5.12 12.14
N GLU A 82 -1.99 5.54 13.10
CA GLU A 82 -1.76 4.83 14.35
C GLU A 82 -3.05 4.70 15.18
N GLU A 83 -3.79 5.79 15.33
CA GLU A 83 -5.07 5.79 16.06
C GLU A 83 -6.09 4.88 15.35
N TRP A 84 -6.18 4.95 14.02
CA TRP A 84 -7.07 4.11 13.25
C TRP A 84 -6.72 2.62 13.39
N LEU A 85 -5.44 2.26 13.36
CA LEU A 85 -4.96 0.89 13.57
C LEU A 85 -5.26 0.42 15.00
N TYR A 86 -5.01 1.26 16.00
CA TYR A 86 -5.29 0.96 17.40
C TYR A 86 -6.79 0.72 17.64
N ASN A 87 -7.65 1.62 17.16
CA ASN A 87 -9.10 1.45 17.27
C ASN A 87 -9.57 0.20 16.53
N SER A 88 -9.08 -0.05 15.32
CA SER A 88 -9.48 -1.23 14.53
C SER A 88 -9.09 -2.55 15.20
N THR A 89 -7.90 -2.62 15.80
CA THR A 89 -7.43 -3.81 16.52
C THR A 89 -8.15 -4.00 17.85
N ARG A 90 -8.33 -2.93 18.63
CA ARG A 90 -9.09 -2.94 19.88
C ARG A 90 -10.52 -3.38 19.66
N ASP A 91 -11.22 -2.78 18.69
CA ASP A 91 -12.63 -3.07 18.42
C ASP A 91 -12.82 -4.50 17.89
N ASN A 92 -11.84 -5.02 17.16
CA ASN A 92 -11.80 -6.43 16.77
C ASN A 92 -11.64 -7.36 17.97
N PHE A 93 -10.71 -7.05 18.88
CA PHE A 93 -10.51 -7.82 20.10
C PHE A 93 -11.74 -7.80 21.01
N LEU A 94 -12.37 -6.64 21.17
CA LEU A 94 -13.59 -6.46 21.96
C LEU A 94 -14.85 -7.01 21.26
N LYS A 95 -14.74 -7.54 20.04
CA LYS A 95 -15.85 -8.03 19.20
C LYS A 95 -16.93 -6.98 18.92
N THR A 96 -16.59 -5.70 19.02
CA THR A 96 -17.48 -4.58 18.65
C THR A 96 -17.45 -4.30 17.15
N ARG A 97 -16.36 -4.69 16.47
CA ARG A 97 -16.22 -4.61 15.01
C ARG A 97 -15.48 -5.82 14.45
N HIS A 98 -16.05 -6.47 13.45
CA HIS A 98 -15.37 -7.60 12.80
C HIS A 98 -14.36 -7.11 11.76
N LEU A 99 -13.13 -7.64 11.81
CA LEU A 99 -12.11 -7.44 10.79
C LEU A 99 -12.38 -8.43 9.66
N ASP A 100 -12.77 -7.93 8.48
CA ASP A 100 -12.95 -8.78 7.32
C ASP A 100 -11.59 -9.25 6.78
N VAL A 101 -11.33 -10.54 6.95
CA VAL A 101 -10.11 -11.21 6.47
C VAL A 101 -10.40 -12.16 5.31
N SER A 102 -11.60 -12.12 4.73
CA SER A 102 -12.04 -13.03 3.66
C SER A 102 -11.10 -13.00 2.45
N TYR A 103 -10.65 -11.81 2.05
CA TYR A 103 -9.68 -11.66 0.96
C TYR A 103 -8.38 -12.40 1.26
N TYR A 104 -7.82 -12.23 2.47
CA TYR A 104 -6.55 -12.84 2.86
C TYR A 104 -6.66 -14.35 3.07
N HIS A 105 -7.81 -14.83 3.57
CA HIS A 105 -8.06 -16.25 3.78
C HIS A 105 -8.02 -17.07 2.49
N ASN A 106 -8.41 -16.46 1.37
CA ASN A 106 -8.50 -17.13 0.07
C ASN A 106 -7.21 -17.05 -0.78
N LEU A 107 -6.10 -16.59 -0.20
CA LEU A 107 -4.83 -16.50 -0.91
C LEU A 107 -4.13 -17.86 -1.02
N ASP A 108 -3.49 -18.12 -2.15
CA ASP A 108 -2.73 -19.36 -2.38
C ASP A 108 -1.67 -19.64 -1.32
N ILE A 109 -0.99 -18.59 -0.83
CA ILE A 109 0.03 -18.70 0.23
C ILE A 109 -0.56 -19.16 1.57
N VAL A 110 -1.84 -18.90 1.80
CA VAL A 110 -2.56 -19.32 3.01
C VAL A 110 -3.14 -20.71 2.84
N LEU A 111 -3.73 -21.00 1.68
CA LEU A 111 -4.38 -22.29 1.41
C LEU A 111 -3.37 -23.43 1.20
N ASN A 112 -2.24 -23.18 0.56
CA ASN A 112 -1.27 -24.20 0.15
C ASN A 112 0.00 -24.21 1.04
N GLN A 113 -0.17 -24.11 2.35
CA GLN A 113 0.95 -24.16 3.30
C GLN A 113 1.58 -25.55 3.32
N ILE A 114 2.90 -25.61 3.07
CA ILE A 114 3.67 -26.83 3.31
C ILE A 114 3.84 -26.98 4.83
N LYS A 115 3.09 -27.91 5.42
CA LYS A 115 3.28 -28.27 6.83
C LYS A 115 4.59 -29.05 6.95
N ALA A 116 5.55 -28.50 7.69
CA ALA A 116 6.74 -29.25 8.06
C ALA A 116 6.28 -30.47 8.87
N THR A 117 6.59 -31.65 8.33
CA THR A 117 6.30 -32.95 8.94
C THR A 117 7.47 -33.38 9.82
#